data_AF-A0A372RWZ0-F1
#
_entry.id   AF-A0A372RWZ0-F1
#
_cell.length_a   1.000
_cell.length_b   1.000
_cell.length_c   1.000
_cell.angle_alpha   90.00
_cell.angle_beta   90.00
_cell.angle_gamma   90.00
#
_symmetry.space_group_name_H-M   'P 1'
#
loop_
_entity.id
_entity.type
_entity.pdbx_description
1 polymer ?
#
loop_
_entity_poly.entity_id
_entity_poly.type
_entity_poly.pdbx_seq_one_letter_code
_entity_poly.pdbx_strand_id
1 'polypeptide(L)'
;MAIGEVWEQYKKQRDGDHFTDNASFVFVPTASGARGYDAVRQFLSTAYDSRIISVKEKVIIQTIGENSVVEESETTINFISGDGAWLVPGVDSRYTIENQVVIPTITSASFEGDRISSIRVYWDQASALKQLRLISDKNSWPIVSDRQVDAIRDISSAHLNPFGKTDHLSAGIGKMNLTQPAGRRPVHTSSRVNQPGGTGGKSTIFDDMRSDAHEESK
;
A
#
# COMPACT_ATOMS: atom_id res chain seq x y z
N MET A 1 -23.66 -22.94 -1.03
CA MET A 1 -23.74 -21.95 -2.14
C MET A 1 -22.39 -21.87 -2.85
N ALA A 2 -22.31 -21.35 -4.08
CA ALA A 2 -21.00 -21.07 -4.69
C ALA A 2 -20.32 -19.93 -3.93
N ILE A 3 -19.01 -19.99 -3.68
CA ILE A 3 -18.31 -19.00 -2.84
C ILE A 3 -18.45 -17.55 -3.38
N GLY A 4 -18.61 -17.39 -4.70
CA GLY A 4 -18.88 -16.09 -5.32
C GLY A 4 -20.23 -15.51 -4.90
N GLU A 5 -21.26 -16.33 -4.71
CA GLU A 5 -22.57 -15.86 -4.25
C GLU A 5 -22.52 -15.41 -2.79
N VAL A 6 -21.84 -16.19 -1.93
CA VAL A 6 -21.59 -15.81 -0.53
C VAL A 6 -20.82 -14.50 -0.46
N TRP A 7 -19.83 -14.33 -1.34
CA TRP A 7 -19.06 -13.10 -1.43
C TRP A 7 -19.92 -11.89 -1.82
N GLU A 8 -20.78 -12.01 -2.83
CA GLU A 8 -21.70 -10.94 -3.22
C GLU A 8 -22.71 -10.58 -2.11
N GLN A 9 -23.17 -11.58 -1.34
CA GLN A 9 -24.02 -11.34 -0.17
C GLN A 9 -23.26 -10.55 0.92
N TYR A 10 -22.01 -10.95 1.22
CA TYR A 10 -21.14 -10.22 2.13
C TYR A 10 -20.91 -8.77 1.69
N LYS A 11 -20.71 -8.52 0.40
CA LYS A 11 -20.51 -7.15 -0.13
C LYS A 11 -21.74 -6.27 0.09
N LYS A 12 -22.95 -6.84 0.03
CA LYS A 12 -24.22 -6.15 0.31
C LYS A 12 -24.45 -5.92 1.80
N GLN A 13 -24.09 -6.88 2.63
CA GLN A 13 -24.24 -6.81 4.09
C GLN A 13 -23.00 -7.37 4.80
N ARG A 14 -22.06 -6.46 5.13
CA ARG A 14 -20.73 -6.83 5.64
C ARG A 14 -20.77 -7.54 6.99
N ASP A 15 -21.73 -7.22 7.84
CA ASP A 15 -21.93 -7.78 9.18
C ASP A 15 -23.00 -8.90 9.22
N GLY A 16 -23.34 -9.46 8.06
CA GLY A 16 -24.28 -10.57 7.92
C GLY A 16 -23.76 -11.91 8.45
N ASP A 17 -24.61 -12.95 8.38
CA ASP A 17 -24.27 -14.31 8.76
C ASP A 17 -23.54 -15.05 7.62
N HIS A 18 -22.26 -14.73 7.46
CA HIS A 18 -21.41 -15.27 6.38
C HIS A 18 -20.17 -16.00 6.88
N PHE A 19 -19.89 -15.96 8.18
CA PHE A 19 -18.58 -16.28 8.75
C PHE A 19 -18.55 -17.65 9.43
N THR A 20 -17.38 -18.28 9.46
CA THR A 20 -17.10 -19.42 10.34
C THR A 20 -16.99 -18.98 11.80
N ASP A 21 -17.13 -19.90 12.75
CA ASP A 21 -16.99 -19.62 14.20
C ASP A 21 -15.66 -18.96 14.56
N ASN A 22 -14.56 -19.38 13.91
CA ASN A 22 -13.21 -18.89 14.13
C ASN A 22 -12.75 -17.84 13.09
N ALA A 23 -13.69 -17.16 12.44
CA ALA A 23 -13.36 -16.24 11.36
C ALA A 23 -12.42 -15.11 11.82
N SER A 24 -11.64 -14.56 10.89
CA SER A 24 -10.78 -13.41 11.16
C SER A 24 -10.93 -12.32 10.10
N PHE A 25 -10.91 -11.08 10.53
CA PHE A 25 -10.89 -9.92 9.64
C PHE A 25 -9.72 -9.02 10.04
N VAL A 26 -8.96 -8.54 9.06
CA VAL A 26 -7.91 -7.56 9.30
C VAL A 26 -7.74 -6.58 8.15
N PHE A 27 -7.71 -5.30 8.51
CA PHE A 27 -7.11 -4.24 7.73
C PHE A 27 -5.60 -4.25 7.97
N VAL A 28 -4.85 -4.81 7.02
CA VAL A 28 -3.45 -5.20 7.22
C VAL A 28 -2.54 -4.02 7.55
N PRO A 29 -2.59 -2.88 6.85
CA PRO A 29 -1.66 -1.77 7.10
C PRO A 29 -1.76 -1.14 8.50
N THR A 30 -2.89 -1.29 9.18
CA THR A 30 -3.12 -0.73 10.53
C THR A 30 -3.33 -1.79 11.60
N ALA A 31 -3.27 -3.07 11.24
CA ALA A 31 -3.61 -4.21 12.10
C ALA A 31 -4.98 -4.10 12.80
N SER A 32 -5.89 -3.28 12.25
CA SER A 32 -7.24 -3.09 12.80
C SER A 32 -8.12 -4.26 12.37
N GLY A 33 -8.76 -4.94 13.31
CA GLY A 33 -9.52 -6.14 12.99
C GLY A 33 -10.06 -6.88 14.20
N ALA A 34 -10.59 -8.08 13.95
CA ALA A 34 -11.20 -8.93 14.96
C ALA A 34 -11.04 -10.41 14.61
N ARG A 35 -11.24 -11.27 15.61
CA ARG A 35 -11.24 -12.74 15.48
C ARG A 35 -12.43 -13.33 16.22
N GLY A 36 -13.05 -14.35 15.65
CA GLY A 36 -14.29 -14.97 16.11
C GLY A 36 -15.52 -14.37 15.45
N TYR A 37 -16.53 -15.20 15.24
CA TYR A 37 -17.77 -14.87 14.52
C TYR A 37 -18.42 -13.55 14.98
N ASP A 38 -18.76 -13.43 16.26
CA ASP A 38 -19.45 -12.24 16.78
C ASP A 38 -18.58 -10.98 16.72
N ALA A 39 -17.29 -11.12 17.05
CA ALA A 39 -16.36 -10.00 17.08
C ALA A 39 -16.11 -9.44 15.67
N VAL A 40 -16.00 -10.30 14.66
CA VAL A 40 -15.86 -9.88 13.25
C VAL A 40 -17.09 -9.11 12.79
N ARG A 41 -18.30 -9.60 13.09
CA ARG A 41 -19.54 -8.93 12.71
C ARG A 41 -19.68 -7.57 13.39
N GLN A 42 -19.42 -7.50 14.70
CA GLN A 42 -19.46 -6.24 15.44
C GLN A 42 -18.42 -5.24 14.92
N PHE A 43 -17.20 -5.71 14.64
CA PHE A 43 -16.14 -4.90 14.06
C PHE A 43 -16.56 -4.31 12.72
N LEU A 44 -17.11 -5.12 11.82
CA LEU A 44 -17.55 -4.69 10.49
C LEU A 44 -18.73 -3.71 10.55
N SER A 45 -19.68 -3.93 11.45
CA SER A 45 -20.81 -3.02 11.69
C SER A 45 -20.32 -1.62 12.10
N THR A 46 -19.28 -1.56 12.94
CA THR A 46 -18.66 -0.30 13.38
C THR A 46 -17.77 0.31 12.29
N ALA A 47 -16.97 -0.52 11.60
CA ALA A 47 -16.02 -0.07 10.58
C ALA A 47 -16.68 0.54 9.34
N TYR A 48 -17.93 0.15 9.05
CA TYR A 48 -18.72 0.63 7.90
C TYR A 48 -19.98 1.40 8.33
N ASP A 49 -20.01 1.94 9.56
CA ASP A 49 -21.12 2.78 10.02
C ASP A 49 -21.23 4.05 9.15
N SER A 50 -22.36 4.18 8.45
CA SER A 50 -22.62 5.27 7.49
C SER A 50 -22.75 6.65 8.13
N ARG A 51 -22.82 6.75 9.46
CA ARG A 51 -22.76 8.02 10.19
C ARG A 51 -21.33 8.51 10.36
N ILE A 52 -20.37 7.60 10.26
CA ILE A 52 -18.95 7.79 10.54
C ILE A 52 -18.17 7.92 9.23
N ILE A 53 -18.40 6.97 8.31
CA ILE A 53 -17.62 6.84 7.08
C ILE A 53 -18.48 6.30 5.93
N SER A 54 -18.22 6.78 4.71
CA SER A 54 -18.78 6.19 3.49
C SER A 54 -17.67 5.56 2.67
N VAL A 55 -17.71 4.25 2.52
CA VAL A 55 -16.76 3.47 1.71
C VAL A 55 -17.45 3.01 0.44
N LYS A 56 -16.87 3.35 -0.71
CA LYS A 56 -17.31 2.89 -2.03
C LYS A 56 -16.17 2.16 -2.70
N GLU A 57 -16.42 0.92 -3.07
CA GLU A 57 -15.45 0.07 -3.76
C GLU A 57 -15.93 -0.17 -5.19
N LYS A 58 -15.08 0.17 -6.15
CA LYS A 58 -15.25 -0.18 -7.55
C LYS A 58 -14.27 -1.30 -7.87
N VAL A 59 -14.80 -2.52 -7.99
CA VAL A 59 -14.00 -3.70 -8.33
C VAL A 59 -13.47 -3.55 -9.76
N ILE A 60 -12.16 -3.66 -9.91
CA ILE A 60 -11.45 -3.63 -11.20
C ILE A 60 -11.23 -5.06 -11.69
N ILE A 61 -10.69 -5.91 -10.82
CA ILE A 61 -10.44 -7.33 -11.09
C ILE A 61 -10.97 -8.16 -9.93
N GLN A 62 -11.67 -9.24 -10.26
CA GLN A 62 -12.05 -10.28 -9.31
C GLN A 62 -11.50 -11.61 -9.80
N THR A 63 -10.81 -12.32 -8.91
CA THR A 63 -10.33 -13.69 -9.14
C THR A 63 -11.01 -14.60 -8.13
N ILE A 64 -11.74 -15.60 -8.63
CA ILE A 64 -12.40 -16.63 -7.82
C ILE A 64 -11.62 -17.93 -8.00
N GLY A 65 -11.01 -18.40 -6.91
CA GLY A 65 -10.36 -19.70 -6.82
C GLY A 65 -11.30 -20.78 -6.28
N GLU A 66 -10.75 -21.92 -5.86
CA GLU A 66 -11.55 -23.01 -5.28
C GLU A 66 -12.15 -22.62 -3.92
N ASN A 67 -11.33 -22.04 -3.03
CA ASN A 67 -11.71 -21.67 -1.66
C ASN A 67 -11.29 -20.23 -1.31
N SER A 68 -11.15 -19.37 -2.32
CA SER A 68 -10.68 -18.00 -2.12
C SER A 68 -11.24 -17.03 -3.15
N VAL A 69 -11.44 -15.79 -2.73
CA VAL A 69 -11.73 -14.66 -3.62
C VAL A 69 -10.69 -13.59 -3.40
N VAL A 70 -10.16 -13.03 -4.49
CA VAL A 70 -9.28 -11.85 -4.46
C VAL A 70 -9.88 -10.76 -5.33
N GLU A 71 -10.08 -9.58 -4.75
CA GLU A 71 -10.55 -8.38 -5.45
C GLU A 71 -9.51 -7.28 -5.41
N GLU A 72 -9.15 -6.76 -6.58
CA GLU A 72 -8.51 -5.46 -6.73
C GLU A 72 -9.58 -4.42 -6.97
N SER A 73 -9.62 -3.38 -6.13
CA SER A 73 -10.65 -2.35 -6.18
C SER A 73 -10.04 -0.95 -6.08
N GLU A 74 -10.63 -0.02 -6.80
CA GLU A 74 -10.53 1.39 -6.45
C GLU A 74 -11.48 1.67 -5.27
N THR A 75 -10.95 2.17 -4.17
CA THR A 75 -11.75 2.46 -2.97
C THR A 75 -11.75 3.95 -2.69
N THR A 76 -12.95 4.54 -2.67
CA THR A 76 -13.19 5.90 -2.20
C THR A 76 -13.72 5.86 -0.78
N ILE A 77 -13.06 6.58 0.12
CA ILE A 77 -13.37 6.67 1.54
C ILE A 77 -13.68 8.13 1.85
N ASN A 78 -14.89 8.40 2.32
CA ASN A 78 -15.31 9.73 2.75
C ASN A 78 -15.51 9.72 4.26
N PHE A 79 -14.81 10.61 4.96
CA PHE A 79 -14.95 10.79 6.39
C PHE A 79 -16.12 11.75 6.66
N ILE A 80 -17.12 11.29 7.41
CA ILE A 80 -18.34 12.08 7.68
C ILE A 80 -18.20 12.82 9.01
N SER A 81 -17.99 12.10 10.12
CA SER A 81 -17.82 12.72 11.44
C SER A 81 -16.36 12.98 11.82
N GLY A 82 -15.39 12.56 10.99
CA GLY A 82 -13.95 12.62 11.28
C GLY A 82 -13.48 11.54 12.26
N ASP A 83 -14.33 11.13 13.21
CA ASP A 83 -14.21 9.84 13.88
C ASP A 83 -14.44 8.75 12.83
N GLY A 84 -13.56 7.75 12.75
CA GLY A 84 -13.63 6.79 11.64
C GLY A 84 -12.27 6.39 11.08
N ALA A 85 -11.54 5.39 11.57
CA ALA A 85 -11.64 4.49 12.73
C ALA A 85 -10.66 3.32 12.51
N TRP A 86 -10.35 3.01 11.24
CA TRP A 86 -9.44 1.93 10.87
C TRP A 86 -8.41 2.31 9.80
N LEU A 87 -8.64 3.38 8.99
CA LEU A 87 -7.66 3.84 7.99
C LEU A 87 -6.46 4.55 8.63
N VAL A 88 -6.71 5.34 9.68
CA VAL A 88 -5.70 6.09 10.42
C VAL A 88 -6.00 6.06 11.93
N PRO A 89 -5.91 4.89 12.59
CA PRO A 89 -6.26 4.76 14.00
C PRO A 89 -5.35 5.66 14.87
N GLY A 90 -5.97 6.38 15.81
CA GLY A 90 -5.28 7.28 16.74
C GLY A 90 -5.02 8.70 16.21
N VAL A 91 -5.40 9.01 14.97
CA VAL A 91 -5.36 10.37 14.43
C VAL A 91 -6.57 11.17 14.92
N ASP A 92 -6.34 12.41 15.34
CA ASP A 92 -7.38 13.34 15.77
C ASP A 92 -8.34 13.68 14.62
N SER A 93 -9.65 13.64 14.91
CA SER A 93 -10.71 13.76 13.91
C SER A 93 -10.69 15.09 13.15
N ARG A 94 -10.05 16.14 13.68
CA ARG A 94 -9.88 17.43 12.98
C ARG A 94 -9.03 17.32 11.72
N TYR A 95 -8.20 16.28 11.60
CA TYR A 95 -7.39 16.04 10.40
C TYR A 95 -8.10 15.21 9.34
N THR A 96 -9.19 14.53 9.70
CA THR A 96 -9.90 13.59 8.83
C THR A 96 -11.30 14.06 8.47
N ILE A 97 -11.95 14.87 9.30
CA ILE A 97 -13.30 15.38 9.06
C ILE A 97 -13.42 16.03 7.68
N GLU A 98 -14.49 15.70 6.96
CA GLU A 98 -14.80 16.18 5.60
C GLU A 98 -13.69 15.92 4.55
N ASN A 99 -12.72 15.05 4.85
CA ASN A 99 -11.73 14.62 3.86
C ASN A 99 -12.21 13.40 3.08
N GLN A 100 -11.63 13.24 1.90
CA GLN A 100 -11.80 12.07 1.04
C GLN A 100 -10.44 11.46 0.74
N VAL A 101 -10.37 10.14 0.76
CA VAL A 101 -9.20 9.36 0.33
C VAL A 101 -9.62 8.41 -0.79
N VAL A 102 -8.86 8.37 -1.88
CA VAL A 102 -9.03 7.42 -2.98
C VAL A 102 -7.76 6.61 -3.13
N ILE A 103 -7.86 5.29 -2.95
CA ILE A 103 -6.70 4.38 -2.93
C ILE A 103 -7.05 3.02 -3.56
N PRO A 104 -6.10 2.37 -4.24
CA PRO A 104 -6.21 0.95 -4.54
C PRO A 104 -6.30 0.13 -3.26
N THR A 105 -7.18 -0.88 -3.26
CA THR A 105 -7.25 -1.90 -2.21
C THR A 105 -7.22 -3.28 -2.82
N ILE A 106 -6.58 -4.22 -2.11
CA ILE A 106 -6.66 -5.64 -2.40
C ILE A 106 -7.40 -6.31 -1.25
N THR A 107 -8.52 -6.95 -1.55
CA THR A 107 -9.25 -7.77 -0.57
C THR A 107 -9.04 -9.24 -0.90
N SER A 108 -8.49 -9.99 0.05
CA SER A 108 -8.28 -11.43 -0.04
C SER A 108 -9.15 -12.13 0.98
N ALA A 109 -10.12 -12.92 0.50
CA ALA A 109 -11.01 -13.73 1.31
C ALA A 109 -10.71 -15.22 1.14
N SER A 110 -10.80 -15.97 2.24
CA SER A 110 -10.71 -17.42 2.28
C SER A 110 -12.00 -18.01 2.81
N PHE A 111 -12.33 -19.20 2.32
CA PHE A 111 -13.59 -19.88 2.61
C PHE A 111 -13.33 -21.27 3.16
N GLU A 112 -14.23 -21.72 4.03
CA GLU A 112 -14.37 -23.11 4.48
C GLU A 112 -15.79 -23.56 4.12
N GLY A 113 -15.91 -24.35 3.05
CA GLY A 113 -17.23 -24.63 2.45
C GLY A 113 -17.87 -23.36 1.90
N ASP A 114 -19.07 -23.03 2.38
CA ASP A 114 -19.81 -21.82 2.01
C ASP A 114 -19.77 -20.71 3.06
N ARG A 115 -18.75 -20.72 3.94
CA ARG A 115 -18.53 -19.74 5.00
C ARG A 115 -17.19 -19.05 4.81
N ILE A 116 -17.11 -17.76 5.13
CA ILE A 116 -15.88 -16.97 5.12
C ILE A 116 -15.08 -17.27 6.39
N SER A 117 -13.85 -17.74 6.23
CA SER A 117 -12.92 -18.02 7.32
C SER A 117 -11.92 -16.89 7.58
N SER A 118 -11.51 -16.16 6.54
CA SER A 118 -10.69 -14.97 6.74
C SER A 118 -10.89 -13.92 5.66
N ILE A 119 -10.76 -12.64 6.04
CA ILE A 119 -10.65 -11.52 5.12
C ILE A 119 -9.44 -10.68 5.51
N ARG A 120 -8.58 -10.39 4.54
CA ARG A 120 -7.45 -9.48 4.66
C ARG A 120 -7.59 -8.38 3.62
N VAL A 121 -7.53 -7.13 4.07
CA VAL A 121 -7.60 -5.96 3.19
C VAL A 121 -6.28 -5.22 3.25
N TYR A 122 -5.69 -4.96 2.09
CA TYR A 122 -4.40 -4.30 1.91
C TYR A 122 -4.59 -2.97 1.18
N TRP A 123 -3.76 -1.98 1.51
CA TRP A 123 -3.62 -0.72 0.79
C TRP A 123 -2.26 -0.07 1.10
N ASP A 124 -1.92 1.00 0.39
CA ASP A 124 -0.73 1.82 0.68
C ASP A 124 -1.04 2.90 1.74
N GLN A 125 -0.56 2.66 2.97
CA GLN A 125 -0.76 3.59 4.09
C GLN A 125 -0.10 4.95 3.84
N ALA A 126 1.02 5.00 3.13
CA ALA A 126 1.75 6.25 2.91
C ALA A 126 0.95 7.20 2.01
N SER A 127 0.25 6.66 1.00
CA SER A 127 -0.68 7.42 0.16
C SER A 127 -1.90 7.92 0.94
N ALA A 128 -2.47 7.10 1.84
CA ALA A 128 -3.57 7.55 2.70
C ALA A 128 -3.16 8.71 3.61
N LEU A 129 -2.00 8.60 4.27
CA LEU A 129 -1.45 9.67 5.12
C LEU A 129 -1.16 10.95 4.33
N LYS A 130 -0.69 10.82 3.09
CA LYS A 130 -0.40 11.98 2.22
C LYS A 130 -1.67 12.69 1.78
N GLN A 131 -2.71 11.96 1.38
CA GLN A 131 -4.00 12.54 1.00
C GLN A 131 -4.66 13.28 2.18
N LEU A 132 -4.50 12.77 3.41
CA LEU A 132 -4.96 13.41 4.65
C LEU A 132 -4.02 14.52 5.15
N ARG A 133 -2.94 14.83 4.42
CA ARG A 133 -1.94 15.87 4.78
C ARG A 133 -1.30 15.65 6.17
N LEU A 134 -1.24 14.39 6.62
CA LEU A 134 -0.61 13.99 7.89
C LEU A 134 0.91 13.88 7.77
N ILE A 135 1.41 13.65 6.56
CA ILE A 135 2.84 13.72 6.24
C ILE A 135 3.11 14.90 5.30
N SER A 136 4.24 15.58 5.52
CA SER A 136 4.58 16.80 4.78
C SER A 136 5.24 16.52 3.43
N ASP A 137 4.95 17.37 2.45
CA ASP A 137 5.64 17.43 1.16
C ASP A 137 7.06 18.00 1.22
N LYS A 138 7.49 18.50 2.40
CA LYS A 138 8.86 19.02 2.59
C LYS A 138 9.92 17.95 2.29
N ASN A 139 9.61 16.70 2.57
CA ASN A 139 10.44 15.58 2.17
C ASN A 139 9.97 15.11 0.79
N SER A 140 10.92 14.84 -0.10
CA SER A 140 10.62 14.31 -1.44
C SER A 140 10.24 12.83 -1.39
N TRP A 141 9.17 12.50 -0.66
CA TRP A 141 8.68 11.14 -0.53
C TRP A 141 8.30 10.57 -1.90
N PRO A 142 8.69 9.32 -2.22
CA PRO A 142 8.35 8.66 -3.48
C PRO A 142 6.90 8.14 -3.48
N ILE A 143 5.95 8.99 -3.06
CA ILE A 143 4.53 8.65 -2.90
C ILE A 143 3.74 9.45 -3.94
N VAL A 144 3.11 8.73 -4.88
CA VAL A 144 2.32 9.34 -5.96
C VAL A 144 0.87 9.64 -5.59
N SER A 145 0.45 9.29 -4.36
CA SER A 145 -0.88 9.59 -3.79
C SER A 145 -1.99 8.85 -4.57
N ASP A 146 -3.16 9.45 -4.65
CA ASP A 146 -4.35 9.06 -5.42
C ASP A 146 -4.07 8.66 -6.88
N ARG A 147 -3.00 9.16 -7.51
CA ARG A 147 -2.60 8.74 -8.87
C ARG A 147 -2.29 7.25 -9.00
N GLN A 148 -2.08 6.53 -7.90
CA GLN A 148 -1.96 5.06 -7.95
C GLN A 148 -3.20 4.41 -8.58
N VAL A 149 -4.38 5.03 -8.44
CA VAL A 149 -5.64 4.53 -8.99
C VAL A 149 -5.63 4.51 -10.52
N ASP A 150 -4.92 5.43 -11.17
CA ASP A 150 -4.83 5.48 -12.63
C ASP A 150 -4.19 4.20 -13.19
N ALA A 151 -3.18 3.67 -12.49
CA ALA A 151 -2.48 2.45 -12.88
C ALA A 151 -3.37 1.20 -12.86
N ILE A 152 -4.27 1.09 -11.89
CA ILE A 152 -5.21 -0.05 -11.80
C ILE A 152 -6.40 0.11 -12.75
N ARG A 153 -6.85 1.35 -13.02
CA ARG A 153 -7.95 1.60 -13.96
C ARG A 153 -7.55 1.28 -15.40
N ASP A 154 -6.42 1.82 -15.82
CA ASP A 154 -5.85 1.62 -17.15
C ASP A 154 -4.36 1.97 -17.13
N ILE A 155 -3.54 0.92 -17.06
CA ILE A 155 -2.07 1.03 -17.03
C ILE A 155 -1.50 1.79 -18.25
N SER A 156 -2.19 1.78 -19.39
CA SER A 156 -1.73 2.48 -20.60
C SER A 156 -1.85 4.00 -20.50
N SER A 157 -2.77 4.48 -19.65
CA SER A 157 -2.99 5.89 -19.35
C SER A 157 -2.16 6.40 -18.17
N ALA A 158 -1.60 5.49 -17.36
CA ALA A 158 -0.92 5.81 -16.14
C ALA A 158 0.46 6.44 -16.39
N HIS A 159 0.80 7.45 -15.58
CA HIS A 159 2.13 8.04 -15.61
C HIS A 159 3.14 7.14 -14.90
N LEU A 160 3.76 6.24 -15.65
CA LEU A 160 4.78 5.33 -15.13
C LEU A 160 6.06 6.10 -14.78
N ASN A 161 6.56 5.87 -13.58
CA ASN A 161 7.79 6.49 -13.09
C ASN A 161 8.94 5.46 -13.16
N PRO A 162 9.96 5.62 -14.03
CA PRO A 162 11.10 4.72 -14.10
C PRO A 162 12.09 5.01 -12.95
N PHE A 163 11.59 5.12 -11.71
CA PHE A 163 12.32 5.17 -10.43
C PHE A 163 12.67 6.54 -9.80
N GLY A 164 12.22 7.70 -10.30
CA GLY A 164 12.21 9.01 -9.62
C GLY A 164 13.57 9.66 -9.28
N LYS A 165 13.87 10.93 -9.55
CA LYS A 165 13.07 12.14 -9.86
C LYS A 165 13.43 12.70 -11.26
N THR A 166 12.49 13.35 -11.95
CA THR A 166 12.82 14.51 -12.80
C THR A 166 12.14 15.71 -12.16
N ASP A 167 12.94 16.55 -11.51
CA ASP A 167 12.45 17.60 -10.62
C ASP A 167 11.39 18.49 -11.29
N HIS A 168 10.31 18.75 -10.57
CA HIS A 168 9.24 19.68 -10.92
C HIS A 168 8.32 19.23 -12.07
N LEU A 169 7.05 18.98 -11.73
CA LEU A 169 5.91 18.92 -12.66
C LEU A 169 5.66 20.30 -13.33
N SER A 170 6.66 20.88 -13.99
CA SER A 170 6.52 22.14 -14.72
C SER A 170 7.53 22.25 -15.85
N ALA A 171 6.99 22.42 -17.07
CA ALA A 171 7.63 22.90 -18.30
C ALA A 171 8.17 21.85 -19.29
N GLY A 172 7.45 21.69 -20.40
CA GLY A 172 8.01 21.31 -21.71
C GLY A 172 7.84 19.85 -22.10
N ILE A 173 6.80 19.56 -22.89
CA ILE A 173 6.71 18.33 -23.68
C ILE A 173 7.83 18.37 -24.74
N GLY A 174 8.99 17.81 -24.40
CA GLY A 174 10.08 17.53 -25.33
C GLY A 174 10.10 16.05 -25.67
N LYS A 175 9.64 15.68 -26.86
CA LYS A 175 9.67 14.31 -27.39
C LYS A 175 11.11 13.77 -27.39
N MET A 176 11.39 12.70 -26.65
CA MET A 176 12.62 11.92 -26.84
C MET A 176 12.33 10.74 -27.78
N ASN A 177 12.80 10.85 -29.02
CA ASN A 177 12.85 9.74 -29.96
C ASN A 177 14.04 8.84 -29.61
N LEU A 178 13.78 7.58 -29.25
CA LEU A 178 14.79 6.53 -29.17
C LEU A 178 15.11 6.00 -30.57
N THR A 179 16.00 6.68 -31.30
CA THR A 179 16.71 6.08 -32.44
C THR A 179 18.01 6.85 -32.73
N GLN A 180 19.12 6.43 -32.13
CA GLN A 180 20.44 6.71 -32.69
C GLN A 180 21.47 5.64 -32.26
N PRO A 181 22.27 5.08 -33.18
CA PRO A 181 23.22 4.01 -32.86
C PRO A 181 24.54 4.55 -32.31
N ALA A 182 25.28 3.68 -31.63
CA ALA A 182 26.50 3.96 -30.87
C ALA A 182 27.60 4.68 -31.68
N GLY A 183 27.98 5.87 -31.22
CA GLY A 183 29.10 6.66 -31.73
C GLY A 183 30.10 7.01 -30.62
N ARG A 184 31.39 6.86 -30.93
CA ARG A 184 32.60 6.95 -30.08
C ARG A 184 32.65 8.15 -29.10
N ARG A 185 33.08 7.88 -27.87
CA ARG A 185 33.52 8.90 -26.89
C ARG A 185 34.95 9.38 -27.21
N PRO A 186 35.27 10.69 -27.15
CA PRO A 186 36.66 11.14 -27.10
C PRO A 186 37.20 11.08 -25.67
N VAL A 187 38.43 10.58 -25.56
CA VAL A 187 39.23 10.54 -24.32
C VAL A 187 39.87 11.91 -24.13
N HIS A 188 39.62 12.57 -23.00
CA HIS A 188 40.45 13.69 -22.55
C HIS A 188 41.40 13.23 -21.44
N THR A 189 42.67 13.13 -21.81
CA THR A 189 43.81 13.05 -20.88
C THR A 189 43.99 14.41 -20.21
N SER A 190 43.88 14.46 -18.87
CA SER A 190 44.42 15.57 -18.08
C SER A 190 45.57 15.04 -17.23
N SER A 191 46.77 15.41 -17.65
CA SER A 191 48.03 15.22 -16.95
C SER A 191 48.22 16.33 -15.91
N ARG A 192 48.29 15.98 -14.63
CA ARG A 192 49.06 16.73 -13.64
C ARG A 192 49.69 15.77 -12.65
N VAL A 193 51.03 15.70 -12.71
CA VAL A 193 51.90 14.90 -11.87
C VAL A 193 52.50 15.81 -10.79
N ASN A 194 52.31 15.39 -9.52
CA ASN A 194 53.11 15.56 -8.30
C ASN A 194 53.30 16.97 -7.69
N GLN A 195 53.40 17.13 -6.35
CA GLN A 195 54.14 16.31 -5.37
C GLN A 195 53.63 16.56 -3.90
N PRO A 196 54.25 16.06 -2.80
CA PRO A 196 53.64 15.08 -1.89
C PRO A 196 53.58 15.51 -0.40
N GLY A 197 52.87 14.71 0.41
CA GLY A 197 52.92 14.73 1.88
C GLY A 197 51.53 14.95 2.48
N GLY A 198 50.99 14.15 3.39
CA GLY A 198 51.45 12.95 4.09
C GLY A 198 50.36 12.62 5.12
N THR A 199 50.20 11.32 5.42
CA THR A 199 49.56 10.73 6.63
C THR A 199 48.12 11.17 6.96
N GLY A 200 47.10 10.32 7.10
CA GLY A 200 46.99 8.90 7.37
C GLY A 200 45.58 8.70 7.96
N GLY A 201 44.89 7.62 7.60
CA GLY A 201 43.53 7.34 8.11
C GLY A 201 42.75 6.39 7.22
N LYS A 202 43.08 5.09 7.29
CA LYS A 202 42.25 3.99 6.79
C LYS A 202 41.81 3.14 7.96
N SER A 203 40.52 2.87 8.05
CA SER A 203 39.93 1.58 8.49
C SER A 203 38.40 1.72 8.44
N THR A 204 37.72 1.24 7.38
CA THR A 204 37.09 -0.10 7.25
C THR A 204 36.18 -0.46 8.43
N ILE A 205 34.87 -0.19 8.28
CA ILE A 205 33.81 -0.53 9.25
C ILE A 205 32.98 -1.77 8.81
N PHE A 206 33.41 -2.45 7.75
CA PHE A 206 32.81 -3.71 7.32
C PHE A 206 33.77 -4.85 7.62
N ASP A 207 33.67 -5.39 8.84
CA ASP A 207 33.93 -6.80 9.13
C ASP A 207 33.46 -7.10 10.57
N ASP A 208 32.28 -7.69 10.71
CA ASP A 208 32.06 -8.75 11.70
C ASP A 208 30.71 -9.44 11.45
N MET A 209 30.74 -10.52 10.67
CA MET A 209 29.64 -11.47 10.58
C MET A 209 30.22 -12.87 10.35
N ARG A 210 30.54 -13.55 11.46
CA ARG A 210 30.75 -15.00 11.67
C ARG A 210 31.47 -15.12 13.02
N SER A 211 31.20 -16.05 13.92
CA SER A 211 30.31 -17.19 14.06
C SER A 211 30.84 -17.85 15.32
N ASP A 212 30.06 -18.00 16.39
CA ASP A 212 30.46 -18.88 17.49
C ASP A 212 29.33 -19.85 17.80
N ALA A 213 29.58 -21.08 17.38
CA ALA A 213 28.91 -22.28 17.81
C ALA A 213 29.50 -22.72 19.16
N HIS A 214 28.62 -23.26 19.99
CA HIS A 214 28.83 -24.30 21.02
C HIS A 214 30.25 -24.62 21.49
N GLU A 215 30.46 -24.50 22.81
CA GLU A 215 31.31 -25.46 23.52
C GLU A 215 30.75 -25.79 24.93
N GLU A 216 30.73 -27.08 25.21
CA GLU A 216 30.29 -27.76 26.44
C GLU A 216 31.40 -27.82 27.51
N SER A 217 30.96 -28.22 28.71
CA SER A 217 31.72 -28.68 29.89
C SER A 217 32.18 -27.55 30.83
N LYS A 218 31.86 -27.58 32.12
CA LYS A 218 32.01 -28.71 33.06
C LYS A 218 31.07 -28.58 34.26
#